data_AF-A0A1A8DVE1-F1
#
_entry.id   AF-A0A1A8DVE1-F1
#
_cell.length_a   1.000
_cell.length_b   1.000
_cell.length_c   1.000
_cell.angle_alpha   90.00
_cell.angle_beta   90.00
_cell.angle_gamma   90.00
#
_symmetry.space_group_name_H-M   'P 1'
#
loop_
_entity.id
_entity.type
_entity.pdbx_description
1 polymer ?
#
loop_
_entity_poly.entity_id
_entity_poly.type
_entity_poly.pdbx_seq_one_letter_code
_entity_poly.pdbx_strand_id
1 'polypeptide(L)'
;SALSDSVRTKCVHLLLAALHPEPPDQIKAEQLAEDIEKHIHDLHKTSRLKYKTCVRSKVANLRNPKSPHLCQGLLSGSLLPQDFAKMSVEDMASPELRQLREEFS
;
A
#
# COMPACT_ATOMS: atom_id res chain seq x y z
N SER A 1 -19.25 -7.59 10.39
CA SER A 1 -19.89 -6.76 11.42
C SER A 1 -19.61 -5.31 11.13
N ALA A 2 -20.57 -4.38 11.28
CA ALA A 2 -20.39 -2.97 10.90
C ALA A 2 -19.13 -2.28 11.48
N LEU A 3 -18.64 -2.73 12.64
CA LEU A 3 -17.39 -2.26 13.26
C LEU A 3 -16.10 -2.70 12.54
N SER A 4 -16.09 -3.85 11.87
CA SER A 4 -14.95 -4.26 11.04
C SER A 4 -14.88 -3.37 9.80
N ASP A 5 -16.02 -3.14 9.16
CA ASP A 5 -16.10 -2.38 7.91
C ASP A 5 -15.74 -0.91 8.15
N SER A 6 -16.19 -0.31 9.26
CA SER A 6 -15.80 1.06 9.64
C SER A 6 -14.28 1.24 9.84
N VAL A 7 -13.58 0.22 10.35
CA VAL A 7 -12.11 0.28 10.50
C VAL A 7 -11.43 0.13 9.14
N ARG A 8 -11.94 -0.74 8.27
CA ARG A 8 -11.40 -0.97 6.93
C ARG A 8 -11.54 0.28 6.06
N THR A 9 -12.71 0.92 6.04
CA THR A 9 -12.92 2.20 5.33
C THR A 9 -11.94 3.29 5.81
N LYS A 10 -11.71 3.40 7.13
CA LYS A 10 -10.72 4.34 7.67
C LYS A 10 -9.29 4.00 7.22
N CYS A 11 -8.94 2.72 7.13
CA CYS A 11 -7.64 2.28 6.62
C CYS A 11 -7.45 2.66 5.14
N VAL A 12 -8.48 2.48 4.31
CA VAL A 12 -8.46 2.92 2.90
C VAL A 12 -8.22 4.43 2.82
N HIS A 13 -8.97 5.24 3.56
CA HIS A 13 -8.78 6.70 3.55
C HIS A 13 -7.36 7.12 3.98
N LEU A 14 -6.76 6.43 4.96
CA LEU A 14 -5.38 6.71 5.38
C LEU A 14 -4.36 6.35 4.29
N LEU A 15 -4.58 5.25 3.56
CA LEU A 15 -3.74 4.84 2.44
C LEU A 15 -3.87 5.84 1.27
N LEU A 16 -5.10 6.22 0.93
CA LEU A 16 -5.37 7.21 -0.11
C LEU A 16 -4.71 8.56 0.20
N ALA A 17 -4.87 9.05 1.43
CA ALA A 17 -4.25 10.30 1.86
C ALA A 17 -2.71 10.24 1.82
N ALA A 18 -2.13 9.05 1.97
CA ALA A 18 -0.69 8.83 1.89
C ALA A 18 -0.17 8.78 0.45
N LEU A 19 -0.99 8.35 -0.51
CA LEU A 19 -0.65 8.35 -1.94
C LEU A 19 -0.57 9.76 -2.53
N HIS A 20 -1.15 10.76 -1.86
CA HIS A 20 -1.19 12.16 -2.27
C HIS A 20 -1.53 12.34 -3.76
N PRO A 21 -2.70 11.83 -4.21
CA PRO A 21 -3.04 11.87 -5.62
C PRO A 21 -3.24 13.30 -6.12
N GLU A 22 -2.51 13.65 -7.17
CA GLU A 22 -2.78 14.86 -7.94
C GLU A 22 -3.76 14.54 -9.09
N PRO A 23 -4.63 15.47 -9.50
CA PRO A 23 -5.44 15.29 -10.70
C PRO A 23 -4.55 15.06 -11.92
N PRO A 24 -4.82 14.07 -12.79
CA PRO A 24 -6.06 13.27 -12.92
C PRO A 24 -6.07 11.90 -12.19
N ASP A 25 -5.04 11.57 -11.41
CA ASP A 25 -4.83 10.22 -10.85
C ASP A 25 -5.71 9.87 -9.64
N GLN A 26 -6.66 10.74 -9.29
CA GLN A 26 -7.47 10.63 -8.08
C GLN A 26 -8.31 9.35 -8.01
N ILE A 27 -9.01 9.02 -9.10
CA ILE A 27 -9.81 7.78 -9.22
C ILE A 27 -8.90 6.55 -9.14
N LYS A 28 -7.72 6.61 -9.77
CA LYS A 28 -6.76 5.51 -9.78
C LYS A 28 -6.20 5.28 -8.37
N ALA A 29 -5.88 6.35 -7.65
CA ALA A 29 -5.39 6.25 -6.28
C ALA A 29 -6.44 5.72 -5.30
N GLU A 30 -7.71 6.07 -5.49
CA GLU A 30 -8.83 5.51 -4.71
C GLU A 30 -8.88 3.98 -4.88
N GLN A 31 -8.87 3.49 -6.12
CA GLN A 31 -8.84 2.06 -6.42
C GLN A 31 -7.60 1.38 -5.84
N LEU A 32 -6.42 1.98 -6.00
CA LEU A 32 -5.17 1.46 -5.43
C LEU A 32 -5.24 1.34 -3.90
N ALA A 33 -5.79 2.35 -3.21
CA ALA A 33 -5.91 2.33 -1.76
C ALA A 33 -6.84 1.21 -1.27
N GLU A 34 -7.96 0.99 -1.96
CA GLU A 34 -8.88 -0.12 -1.69
C GLU A 34 -8.21 -1.47 -1.92
N ASP A 35 -7.51 -1.63 -3.05
CA ASP A 35 -6.81 -2.87 -3.37
C ASP A 35 -5.70 -3.18 -2.37
N ILE A 36 -4.89 -2.19 -1.99
CA ILE A 36 -3.84 -2.37 -0.97
C ILE A 36 -4.46 -2.82 0.35
N GLU A 37 -5.53 -2.16 0.81
CA GLU A 37 -6.21 -2.54 2.05
C GLU A 37 -6.73 -3.97 2.00
N LYS A 38 -7.38 -4.34 0.88
CA LYS A 38 -7.95 -5.68 0.69
C LYS A 38 -6.88 -6.75 0.75
N HIS A 39 -5.74 -6.56 0.11
CA HIS A 39 -4.62 -7.51 0.16
C HIS A 39 -4.01 -7.62 1.56
N ILE A 40 -3.85 -6.50 2.29
CA ILE A 40 -3.37 -6.53 3.68
C ILE A 40 -4.36 -7.23 4.59
N HIS A 41 -5.66 -6.98 4.39
CA HIS A 41 -6.72 -7.65 5.11
C HIS A 41 -6.66 -9.15 4.88
N ASP A 42 -6.58 -9.58 3.61
CA ASP A 42 -6.46 -10.98 3.21
C ASP A 42 -5.24 -11.68 3.83
N LEU A 43 -4.08 -11.02 3.89
CA LEU A 43 -2.85 -11.54 4.52
C LEU A 43 -2.96 -11.68 6.05
N HIS A 44 -3.80 -10.86 6.69
CA HIS A 44 -3.89 -10.77 8.14
C HIS A 44 -5.31 -10.99 8.68
N LYS A 45 -6.16 -11.72 7.96
CA LYS A 45 -7.56 -12.01 8.34
C LYS A 45 -7.69 -12.58 9.74
N THR A 46 -6.71 -13.40 10.14
CA THR A 46 -6.69 -14.09 11.44
C THR A 46 -6.16 -13.23 12.58
N SER A 47 -5.57 -12.06 12.30
CA SER A 47 -4.97 -11.18 13.32
C SER A 47 -5.21 -9.71 13.04
N ARG A 48 -6.20 -9.14 13.74
CA ARG A 48 -6.53 -7.71 13.67
C ARG A 48 -5.37 -6.80 14.09
N LEU A 49 -4.52 -7.26 15.00
CA LEU A 49 -3.33 -6.52 15.43
C LEU A 49 -2.30 -6.43 14.30
N LYS A 50 -1.95 -7.56 13.67
CA LYS A 50 -1.03 -7.59 12.53
C LYS A 50 -1.56 -6.75 11.36
N TYR A 51 -2.86 -6.86 11.07
CA TYR A 51 -3.53 -6.02 10.08
C TYR A 51 -3.30 -4.52 10.34
N LYS A 52 -3.64 -4.03 11.54
CA LYS A 52 -3.49 -2.60 11.89
C LYS A 52 -2.03 -2.15 11.85
N THR A 53 -1.10 -2.97 12.35
CA THR A 53 0.34 -2.66 12.32
C THR A 53 0.85 -2.56 10.89
N CYS A 54 0.47 -3.51 10.03
CA CYS A 54 0.84 -3.51 8.61
C CYS A 54 0.32 -2.25 7.90
N VAL A 55 -0.98 -1.93 8.01
CA VAL A 55 -1.54 -0.71 7.40
C VAL A 55 -0.80 0.55 7.85
N ARG A 56 -0.54 0.70 9.15
CA ARG A 56 0.20 1.87 9.68
C ARG A 56 1.61 1.96 9.10
N SER A 57 2.29 0.84 8.96
CA SER A 57 3.62 0.78 8.35
C SER A 57 3.57 1.16 6.86
N LYS A 58 2.62 0.64 6.08
CA LYS A 58 2.45 1.03 4.67
C LYS A 58 2.18 2.53 4.53
N VAL A 59 1.26 3.08 5.31
CA VAL A 59 0.96 4.52 5.34
C VAL A 59 2.20 5.34 5.68
N ALA A 60 2.99 4.93 6.67
CA ALA A 60 4.22 5.63 7.03
C ALA A 60 5.26 5.61 5.90
N ASN A 61 5.41 4.49 5.21
CA ASN A 61 6.33 4.36 4.07
C ASN A 61 5.87 5.18 2.86
N LEU A 62 4.57 5.21 2.54
CA LEU A 62 4.03 6.04 1.46
C LEU A 62 4.19 7.54 1.76
N ARG A 63 4.07 7.95 3.03
CA ARG A 63 4.30 9.34 3.45
C ARG A 63 5.78 9.68 3.63
N ASN A 64 6.68 8.71 3.52
CA ASN A 64 8.09 8.94 3.76
C ASN A 64 8.71 9.65 2.54
N PRO A 65 9.23 10.89 2.69
CA PRO A 65 9.87 11.60 1.58
C PRO A 65 11.15 10.91 1.08
N LYS A 66 11.71 9.96 1.84
CA LYS A 66 12.84 9.13 1.42
C LYS A 66 12.43 7.94 0.53
N SER A 67 11.14 7.66 0.39
CA SER A 67 10.61 6.55 -0.40
C SER A 67 9.56 6.99 -1.43
N PRO A 68 9.79 8.07 -2.22
CA PRO A 68 8.80 8.57 -3.17
C PRO A 68 8.53 7.55 -4.30
N HIS A 69 9.49 6.65 -4.55
CA HIS A 69 9.40 5.60 -5.55
C HIS A 69 8.25 4.62 -5.29
N LEU A 70 7.80 4.45 -4.04
CA LEU A 70 6.68 3.57 -3.70
C LEU A 70 5.37 4.14 -4.25
N CYS A 71 5.06 5.41 -3.95
CA CYS A 71 3.88 6.09 -4.46
C CYS A 71 3.92 6.19 -5.99
N GLN A 72 5.04 6.63 -6.56
CA GLN A 72 5.20 6.69 -8.02
C GLN A 72 5.07 5.31 -8.68
N GLY A 73 5.56 4.25 -8.03
CA GLY A 73 5.46 2.89 -8.53
C GLY A 73 4.02 2.39 -8.61
N LEU A 74 3.25 2.64 -7.54
CA LEU A 74 1.83 2.28 -7.49
C LEU A 74 1.02 3.07 -8.52
N LEU A 75 1.25 4.39 -8.62
CA LEU A 75 0.54 5.25 -9.56
C LEU A 75 0.91 4.97 -11.03
N SER A 76 2.16 4.64 -11.32
CA SER A 76 2.60 4.23 -12.67
C SER A 76 2.16 2.81 -13.03
N GLY A 77 1.83 1.97 -12.04
CA GLY A 77 1.52 0.55 -12.22
C GLY A 77 2.75 -0.37 -12.27
N SER A 78 3.96 0.18 -12.12
CA SER A 78 5.20 -0.61 -12.02
C SER A 78 5.30 -1.40 -10.70
N LEU A 79 4.55 -0.99 -9.67
CA LEU A 79 4.40 -1.72 -8.42
C LEU A 79 2.94 -2.12 -8.24
N LEU A 80 2.68 -3.43 -8.11
CA LEU A 80 1.34 -3.94 -7.89
C LEU A 80 0.91 -3.74 -6.42
N PRO A 81 -0.36 -3.38 -6.15
CA PRO A 81 -0.92 -3.31 -4.79
C PRO A 81 -0.69 -4.56 -3.95
N GLN A 82 -0.79 -5.73 -4.57
CA GLN A 82 -0.58 -7.02 -3.91
C GLN A 82 0.87 -7.20 -3.46
N ASP A 83 1.85 -6.85 -4.31
CA ASP A 83 3.26 -6.96 -3.98
C ASP A 83 3.61 -5.95 -2.88
N PHE A 84 3.15 -4.71 -3.01
CA PHE A 84 3.32 -3.70 -1.98
C PHE A 84 2.73 -4.13 -0.63
N ALA A 85 1.55 -4.77 -0.61
CA ALA A 85 0.95 -5.31 0.61
C ALA A 85 1.84 -6.37 1.28
N LYS A 86 2.56 -7.19 0.49
CA LYS A 86 3.46 -8.26 0.98
C LYS A 86 4.86 -7.79 1.37
N MET A 87 5.37 -6.69 0.78
CA MET A 87 6.73 -6.20 1.05
C MET A 87 6.99 -5.96 2.54
N SER A 88 8.17 -6.34 3.03
CA SER A 88 8.61 -6.01 4.38
C SER A 88 8.96 -4.51 4.48
N VAL A 89 9.21 -4.05 5.71
CA VAL A 89 9.69 -2.68 5.94
C VAL A 89 11.10 -2.50 5.37
N GLU A 90 11.94 -3.54 5.45
CA GLU A 90 13.28 -3.51 4.85
C GLU A 90 13.24 -3.47 3.32
N ASP A 91 12.31 -4.23 2.72
CA ASP A 91 12.12 -4.26 1.26
C ASP A 91 11.66 -2.90 0.70
N MET A 92 10.89 -2.13 1.48
CA MET A 92 10.41 -0.80 1.06
C MET A 92 11.49 0.29 1.13
N ALA A 93 12.42 0.16 2.07
CA ALA A 93 13.50 1.11 2.29
C ALA A 93 14.66 0.93 1.30
N SER A 94 14.78 -0.25 0.69
CA SER A 94 15.91 -0.60 -0.19
C SER A 94 15.51 -0.43 -1.67
N PRO A 95 16.12 0.51 -2.41
CA PRO A 95 15.83 0.69 -3.83
C PRO A 95 16.31 -0.48 -4.70
N GLU A 96 17.17 -1.37 -4.17
CA GLU A 96 17.81 -2.45 -4.95
C GLU A 96 16.89 -3.63 -5.30
N LEU A 97 15.79 -3.86 -4.56
CA LEU A 97 14.92 -5.04 -4.77
C LEU A 97 13.95 -4.93 -5.96
N ARG A 98 13.99 -3.83 -6.73
CA ARG A 98 13.24 -3.72 -7.98
C ARG A 98 13.91 -4.45 -9.15
N GLN A 99 15.24 -4.57 -9.16
CA GLN A 99 15.94 -5.14 -10.33
C GLN A 99 15.71 -6.64 -10.53
N LEU A 100 15.30 -7.38 -9.49
CA LEU A 100 15.09 -8.84 -9.57
C LEU A 100 13.74 -9.27 -10.18
N ARG A 101 12.83 -8.34 -10.51
CA ARG A 101 11.54 -8.67 -11.16
C ARG A 101 11.44 -8.28 -12.63
N GLU A 102 12.36 -7.45 -13.14
CA GLU A 102 12.44 -7.17 -14.58
C GLU A 102 13.23 -8.25 -15.33
N GLU A 103 14.07 -9.05 -14.66
CA GLU A 103 14.90 -10.08 -15.32
C GLU A 103 14.15 -11.40 -15.64
N PHE A 104 12.85 -11.50 -15.33
CA PHE A 104 12.03 -12.70 -15.58
C PHE A 104 10.68 -12.43 -16.27
N SER A 105 10.49 -11.29 -16.95
CA SER A 105 9.38 -11.10 -17.92
C SER A 105 9.83 -11.28 -19.35
#